data_AF-A0A522S863-F1
#
_entry.id   AF-A0A522S863-F1
#
_cell.length_a   1.000
_cell.length_b   1.000
_cell.length_c   1.000
_cell.angle_alpha   90.00
_cell.angle_beta   90.00
_cell.angle_gamma   90.00
#
_symmetry.space_group_name_H-M   'P 1'
#
loop_
_entity.id
_entity.type
_entity.pdbx_description
1 polymer ?
#
loop_
_entity_poly.entity_id
_entity_poly.type
_entity_poly.pdbx_seq_one_letter_code
_entity_poly.pdbx_strand_id
1 'polypeptide(L)'
;ALLFRHIGPFNTNDLITPFVASVLALGLNEAAYTAEVIRGGVLAVDKGQMEAALTLGMRRVLALRRIVLPQALRVVVPPLGNRLVILLKSTSLVSVIAGGDLLTAAENVASSNLRTIELMLVACFWYLVLTSIANVGQHFIERRLARSQAGVHDVR
;
A
#
# COMPACT_ATOMS: atom_id res chain seq x y z
N ALA A 1 18.40 -16.94 12.57
CA ALA A 1 18.21 -16.85 14.04
C ALA A 1 18.11 -15.37 14.40
N LEU A 2 17.05 -14.94 15.08
CA LEU A 2 16.91 -13.55 15.52
C LEU A 2 17.99 -13.23 16.58
N LEU A 3 18.64 -12.06 16.46
CA LEU A 3 19.77 -11.61 17.30
C LEU A 3 19.43 -11.52 18.80
N PHE A 4 18.15 -11.43 19.17
CA PHE A 4 17.67 -11.46 20.54
C PHE A 4 16.83 -12.71 20.76
N ARG A 5 17.38 -13.72 21.43
CA ARG A 5 16.69 -14.99 21.69
C ARG A 5 15.59 -14.87 22.76
N HIS A 6 15.71 -13.90 23.67
CA HIS A 6 14.74 -13.65 24.74
C HIS A 6 14.46 -12.15 24.88
N ILE A 7 13.18 -11.79 25.03
CA ILE A 7 12.74 -10.47 25.51
C ILE A 7 12.11 -10.71 26.88
N GLY A 8 12.87 -10.47 27.95
CA GLY A 8 12.44 -10.81 29.31
C GLY A 8 12.19 -12.32 29.48
N PRO A 9 11.05 -12.76 30.05
CA PRO A 9 10.76 -14.17 30.27
C PRO A 9 10.26 -14.92 29.01
N PHE A 10 10.04 -14.23 27.89
CA PHE A 10 9.43 -14.80 26.70
C PHE A 10 10.48 -15.06 25.61
N ASN A 11 10.33 -16.16 24.85
CA ASN A 11 11.12 -16.39 23.65
C ASN A 11 10.68 -15.43 22.55
N THR A 12 11.63 -14.73 21.93
CA THR A 12 11.35 -13.76 20.88
C THR A 12 10.67 -14.40 19.65
N ASN A 13 10.94 -15.67 19.39
CA ASN A 13 10.32 -16.40 18.26
C ASN A 13 8.81 -16.65 18.46
N ASP A 14 8.34 -16.67 19.70
CA ASP A 14 6.91 -16.86 20.00
C ASP A 14 6.14 -15.53 19.83
N LEU A 15 6.81 -14.40 20.08
CA LEU A 15 6.25 -13.06 19.97
C LEU A 15 6.37 -12.49 18.54
N ILE A 16 7.51 -12.70 17.89
CA ILE A 16 7.82 -12.22 16.55
C ILE A 16 7.95 -13.42 15.64
N THR A 17 6.80 -13.98 15.27
CA THR A 17 6.73 -15.02 14.25
C THR A 17 7.12 -14.43 12.89
N PRO A 18 7.58 -15.24 11.92
CA PRO A 18 7.85 -14.79 10.56
C PRO A 18 6.73 -13.93 9.97
N PHE A 19 5.48 -14.35 10.14
CA PHE A 19 4.30 -13.61 9.72
C PHE A 19 4.22 -12.20 10.34
N VAL A 20 4.39 -12.10 11.67
CA VAL A 20 4.37 -10.80 12.37
C VAL A 20 5.54 -9.92 11.90
N ALA A 21 6.73 -10.49 11.74
CA ALA A 21 7.88 -9.77 11.20
C ALA A 21 7.63 -9.24 9.78
N SER A 22 6.98 -10.04 8.92
CA SER A 22 6.58 -9.64 7.57
C SER A 22 5.59 -8.49 7.56
N VAL A 23 4.54 -8.58 8.40
CA VAL A 23 3.52 -7.54 8.52
C VAL A 23 4.14 -6.25 9.02
N LEU A 24 5.03 -6.31 10.02
CA LEU A 24 5.72 -5.13 10.53
C LEU A 24 6.68 -4.55 9.49
N ALA A 25 7.49 -5.36 8.82
CA ALA A 25 8.47 -4.90 7.84
C ALA A 25 7.81 -4.22 6.64
N LEU A 26 6.83 -4.90 6.02
CA LEU A 26 6.09 -4.35 4.88
C LEU A 26 5.17 -3.20 5.32
N GLY A 27 4.48 -3.36 6.45
CA GLY A 27 3.54 -2.37 6.95
C GLY A 27 4.20 -1.05 7.32
N LEU A 28 5.36 -1.08 7.98
CA LEU A 28 6.11 0.14 8.30
C LEU A 28 6.68 0.81 7.04
N ASN A 29 7.19 0.02 6.09
CA ASN A 29 7.66 0.56 4.81
C ASN A 29 6.51 1.27 4.07
N GLU A 30 5.38 0.60 3.93
CA GLU A 30 4.20 1.15 3.25
C GLU A 30 3.55 2.32 3.99
N ALA A 31 3.58 2.32 5.33
CA ALA A 31 3.10 3.43 6.13
C ALA A 31 3.91 4.71 5.87
N ALA A 32 5.24 4.61 5.78
CA ALA A 32 6.10 5.75 5.46
C ALA A 32 5.81 6.32 4.06
N TYR A 33 5.71 5.47 3.05
CA TYR A 33 5.34 5.88 1.69
C TYR A 33 3.93 6.50 1.65
N THR A 34 2.95 5.87 2.28
CA THR A 34 1.56 6.33 2.31
C THR A 34 1.44 7.68 3.01
N ALA A 35 2.17 7.89 4.11
CA ALA A 35 2.18 9.16 4.82
C ALA A 35 2.70 10.30 3.94
N GLU A 36 3.74 10.05 3.14
CA GLU A 36 4.29 11.04 2.20
C GLU A 36 3.32 11.36 1.06
N VAL A 37 2.63 10.34 0.53
CA VAL A 37 1.58 10.54 -0.48
C VAL A 37 0.42 11.37 0.08
N ILE A 38 -0.04 11.07 1.30
CA ILE A 38 -1.10 11.85 1.97
C ILE A 38 -0.64 13.30 2.20
N ARG A 39 0.59 13.50 2.68
CA ARG A 39 1.17 14.82 2.89
C ARG A 39 1.23 15.61 1.58
N GLY A 40 1.72 14.99 0.50
CA GLY A 40 1.76 15.57 -0.83
C GLY A 40 0.37 15.95 -1.34
N GLY A 41 -0.63 15.08 -1.12
CA GLY A 41 -2.02 15.34 -1.50
C GLY A 41 -2.68 16.50 -0.74
N VAL A 42 -2.39 16.67 0.55
CA VAL A 42 -2.87 17.82 1.33
C VAL A 42 -2.21 19.11 0.85
N LEU A 43 -0.91 19.08 0.52
CA LEU A 43 -0.18 20.24 0.00
C LEU A 43 -0.56 20.61 -1.44
N ALA A 44 -1.12 19.68 -2.21
CA ALA A 44 -1.62 19.94 -3.56
C ALA A 44 -2.91 20.78 -3.58
N VAL A 45 -3.61 20.90 -2.45
CA VAL A 45 -4.80 21.76 -2.34
C VAL A 45 -4.37 23.22 -2.25
N ASP A 46 -4.98 24.08 -3.06
CA ASP A 46 -4.71 25.51 -3.09
C ASP A 46 -4.91 26.15 -1.69
N LYS A 47 -3.92 26.92 -1.23
CA LYS A 47 -3.94 27.55 0.10
C LYS A 47 -5.11 28.53 0.27
N GLY A 48 -5.54 29.16 -0.82
CA GLY A 48 -6.70 30.04 -0.88
C GLY A 48 -8.01 29.35 -0.47
N GLN A 49 -8.13 28.02 -0.64
CA GLN A 49 -9.29 27.27 -0.13
C GLN A 49 -9.39 27.33 1.39
N MET A 50 -8.25 27.24 2.09
CA MET A 50 -8.19 27.37 3.54
C MET A 50 -8.40 28.83 3.97
N GLU A 51 -7.75 29.78 3.30
CA GLU A 51 -7.88 31.21 3.62
C GLU A 51 -9.31 31.74 3.41
N ALA A 52 -9.98 31.32 2.33
CA ALA A 52 -11.38 31.64 2.07
C ALA A 52 -12.31 31.04 3.13
N ALA A 53 -12.10 29.78 3.50
CA ALA A 53 -12.89 29.11 4.53
C ALA A 53 -12.78 29.82 5.90
N LEU A 54 -11.56 30.22 6.28
CA LEU A 54 -11.31 30.96 7.53
C LEU A 54 -11.96 32.36 7.48
N THR A 55 -11.91 33.03 6.33
CA THR A 55 -12.54 34.35 6.13
C THR A 55 -14.07 34.27 6.25
N LEU A 56 -14.67 33.15 5.82
CA LEU A 56 -16.11 32.86 5.99
C LEU A 56 -16.47 32.43 7.43
N GLY A 57 -15.55 32.54 8.39
CA GLY A 57 -15.79 32.24 9.80
C GLY A 57 -15.70 30.75 10.16
N MET A 58 -15.23 29.88 9.26
CA MET A 58 -15.08 28.46 9.58
C MET A 58 -13.91 28.25 10.55
N ARG A 59 -14.09 27.38 11.55
CA ARG A 59 -12.98 26.89 12.38
C ARG A 59 -12.04 26.03 11.52
N ARG A 60 -10.73 26.12 11.75
CA ARG A 60 -9.70 25.37 10.99
C ARG A 60 -9.98 23.88 10.82
N VAL A 61 -10.46 23.20 11.87
CA VAL A 61 -10.81 21.77 11.82
C VAL A 61 -11.99 21.50 10.90
N LEU A 62 -12.99 22.38 10.90
CA LEU A 62 -14.16 22.28 10.02
C LEU A 62 -13.75 22.51 8.56
N ALA A 63 -12.93 23.52 8.30
CA ALA A 63 -12.36 23.80 6.96
C ALA A 63 -11.53 22.62 6.46
N LEU A 64 -10.65 22.07 7.30
CA LEU A 64 -9.84 20.90 6.96
C LEU A 64 -10.74 19.71 6.57
N ARG A 65 -11.73 19.38 7.41
CA ARG A 65 -12.59 18.21 7.21
C ARG A 65 -13.53 18.33 6.01
N ARG A 66 -14.07 19.53 5.76
CA ARG A 66 -15.13 19.73 4.76
C ARG A 66 -14.63 20.24 3.42
N ILE A 67 -13.46 20.89 3.36
CA ILE A 67 -12.92 21.52 2.15
C ILE A 67 -11.64 20.83 1.73
N VAL A 68 -10.61 20.80 2.60
CA VAL A 68 -9.27 20.32 2.21
C VAL A 68 -9.22 18.80 2.06
N LEU A 69 -9.65 18.02 3.07
CA LEU A 69 -9.56 16.56 3.05
C LEU A 69 -10.27 15.93 1.84
N PRO A 70 -11.51 16.33 1.47
CA PRO A 70 -12.18 15.77 0.31
C PRO A 70 -11.47 16.07 -1.01
N GLN A 71 -10.81 17.23 -1.13
CA GLN A 71 -10.02 17.61 -2.31
C GLN A 71 -8.71 16.82 -2.37
N ALA A 72 -7.97 16.79 -1.26
CA ALA A 72 -6.74 16.03 -1.13
C ALA A 72 -6.95 14.53 -1.42
N LEU A 73 -8.05 13.95 -0.91
CA LEU A 73 -8.35 12.52 -1.10
C LEU A 73 -8.49 12.15 -2.59
N ARG A 74 -9.06 13.03 -3.42
CA ARG A 74 -9.19 12.77 -4.87
C ARG A 74 -7.83 12.70 -5.58
N VAL A 75 -6.82 13.38 -5.05
CA VAL A 75 -5.44 13.36 -5.57
C VAL A 75 -4.66 12.16 -5.01
N VAL A 76 -4.94 11.78 -3.76
CA VAL A 76 -4.23 10.70 -3.05
C VAL A 76 -4.70 9.30 -3.48
N VAL A 77 -5.98 9.10 -3.79
CA VAL A 77 -6.52 7.76 -4.07
C VAL A 77 -5.85 7.06 -5.27
N PRO A 78 -5.62 7.71 -6.43
CA PRO A 78 -4.96 7.05 -7.57
C PRO A 78 -3.57 6.47 -7.25
N PRO A 79 -2.60 7.24 -6.67
CA PRO A 79 -1.30 6.69 -6.34
C PRO A 79 -1.34 5.60 -5.25
N LEU A 80 -2.31 5.63 -4.32
CA LEU A 80 -2.48 4.54 -3.35
C LEU A 80 -2.90 3.22 -4.01
N GLY A 81 -3.73 3.29 -5.06
CA GLY A 81 -4.11 2.10 -5.83
C GLY A 81 -2.90 1.43 -6.49
N ASN A 82 -2.03 2.22 -7.14
CA ASN A 82 -0.78 1.72 -7.69
C ASN A 82 0.12 1.11 -6.60
N ARG A 83 0.16 1.74 -5.42
CA ARG A 83 0.97 1.23 -4.31
C ARG A 83 0.51 -0.15 -3.82
N LEU A 84 -0.79 -0.44 -3.82
CA LEU A 84 -1.31 -1.78 -3.53
C LEU A 84 -0.79 -2.83 -4.52
N VAL A 85 -0.72 -2.51 -5.81
CA VAL A 85 -0.18 -3.42 -6.84
C VAL A 85 1.31 -3.68 -6.60
N ILE A 86 2.06 -2.65 -6.22
CA ILE A 86 3.47 -2.78 -5.86
C ILE A 86 3.62 -3.66 -4.61
N LEU A 87 2.83 -3.40 -3.57
CA LEU A 87 2.85 -4.16 -2.32
C LEU A 87 2.57 -5.65 -2.55
N LEU A 88 1.58 -5.99 -3.39
CA LEU A 88 1.26 -7.37 -3.76
C LEU A 88 2.43 -8.12 -4.40
N LYS A 89 3.32 -7.42 -5.12
CA LYS A 89 4.54 -8.04 -5.65
C LYS A 89 5.62 -8.11 -4.57
N SER A 90 5.75 -7.06 -3.76
CA SER A 90 6.73 -6.97 -2.67
C SER A 90 6.51 -8.01 -1.57
N THR A 91 5.30 -8.56 -1.41
CA THR A 91 5.06 -9.70 -0.49
C THR A 91 5.91 -10.92 -0.85
N SER A 92 6.36 -11.07 -2.09
CA SER A 92 7.28 -12.15 -2.46
C SER A 92 8.61 -12.09 -1.70
N LEU A 93 9.07 -10.91 -1.28
CA LEU A 93 10.31 -10.75 -0.50
C LEU A 93 10.21 -11.43 0.88
N VAL A 94 8.99 -11.63 1.39
CA VAL A 94 8.73 -12.27 2.68
C VAL A 94 9.07 -13.76 2.67
N SER A 95 9.14 -14.41 1.51
CA SER A 95 9.50 -15.83 1.42
C SER A 95 10.87 -16.13 2.00
N VAL A 96 11.80 -15.17 1.95
CA VAL A 96 13.15 -15.27 2.52
C VAL A 96 13.13 -15.60 4.02
N ILE A 97 12.09 -15.17 4.74
CA ILE A 97 11.91 -15.46 6.17
C ILE A 97 10.81 -16.50 6.43
N ALA A 98 10.30 -17.16 5.39
CA ALA A 98 9.17 -18.08 5.45
C ALA A 98 7.91 -17.46 6.08
N GLY A 99 7.60 -16.20 5.74
CA GLY A 99 6.45 -15.48 6.32
C GLY A 99 5.08 -15.90 5.79
N GLY A 100 5.01 -16.93 4.94
CA GLY A 100 3.73 -17.56 4.55
C GLY A 100 3.02 -16.91 3.37
N ASP A 101 3.77 -16.27 2.47
CA ASP A 101 3.24 -15.73 1.22
C ASP A 101 3.11 -16.82 0.12
N LEU A 102 2.63 -16.43 -1.06
CA LEU A 102 2.47 -17.33 -2.20
C LEU A 102 3.79 -17.98 -2.62
N LEU A 103 4.91 -17.24 -2.59
CA LEU A 103 6.21 -17.79 -2.94
C LEU A 103 6.70 -18.78 -1.87
N THR A 104 6.51 -18.48 -0.58
CA THR A 104 6.77 -19.44 0.51
C THR A 104 6.02 -20.76 0.26
N ALA A 105 4.74 -20.70 -0.13
CA ALA A 105 3.95 -21.90 -0.39
C ALA A 105 4.49 -22.71 -1.59
N ALA A 106 4.90 -22.03 -2.66
CA ALA A 106 5.50 -22.68 -3.83
C ALA A 106 6.86 -23.32 -3.50
N GLU A 107 7.72 -22.65 -2.73
CA GLU A 107 9.00 -23.18 -2.27
C GLU A 107 8.83 -24.43 -1.39
N ASN A 108 7.82 -24.42 -0.50
CA ASN A 108 7.51 -25.56 0.36
C ASN A 108 7.12 -26.81 -0.47
N VAL A 109 6.25 -26.67 -1.47
CA VAL A 109 5.86 -27.80 -2.33
C VAL A 109 7.00 -28.20 -3.29
N ALA A 110 7.86 -27.25 -3.66
CA ALA A 110 9.03 -27.53 -4.49
C ALA A 110 10.04 -28.39 -3.74
N SER A 111 10.24 -28.11 -2.45
CA SER A 111 11.15 -28.87 -1.60
C SER A 111 10.75 -30.34 -1.43
N SER A 112 9.45 -30.65 -1.44
CA SER A 112 8.98 -32.03 -1.33
C SER A 112 9.08 -32.83 -2.63
N ASN A 113 8.99 -32.15 -3.77
CA ASN A 113 8.96 -32.80 -5.10
C ASN A 113 10.27 -32.63 -5.90
N LEU A 114 11.23 -31.85 -5.39
CA LEU A 114 12.48 -31.46 -6.05
C LEU A 114 12.30 -30.79 -7.44
N ARG A 115 11.10 -30.24 -7.69
CA ARG A 115 10.69 -29.60 -8.95
C ARG A 115 10.67 -28.07 -8.82
N THR A 116 11.80 -27.49 -8.45
CA THR A 116 11.91 -26.05 -8.15
C THR A 116 11.53 -25.16 -9.33
N ILE A 117 12.05 -25.45 -10.53
CA ILE A 117 11.79 -24.62 -11.72
C ILE A 117 10.30 -24.61 -12.08
N GLU A 118 9.65 -25.77 -12.08
CA GLU A 118 8.23 -25.90 -12.42
C GLU A 118 7.35 -25.09 -11.45
N LEU A 119 7.64 -25.15 -10.15
CA LEU A 119 6.84 -24.42 -9.16
C LEU A 119 7.12 -22.92 -9.13
N MET A 120 8.34 -22.49 -9.46
CA MET A 120 8.62 -21.06 -9.64
C MET A 120 7.85 -20.48 -10.84
N LEU A 121 7.67 -21.25 -11.93
CA LEU A 121 6.83 -20.84 -13.06
C LEU A 121 5.35 -20.72 -12.65
N VAL A 122 4.85 -21.68 -11.87
CA VAL A 122 3.47 -21.62 -11.33
C VAL A 122 3.30 -20.42 -10.40
N ALA A 123 4.26 -20.15 -9.52
CA ALA A 123 4.22 -18.97 -8.65
C ALA A 123 4.22 -17.67 -9.46
N CYS A 124 5.08 -17.56 -10.48
CA CYS A 124 5.13 -16.41 -11.38
C CYS A 124 3.78 -16.21 -12.10
N PHE A 125 3.19 -17.29 -12.63
CA PHE A 125 1.88 -17.25 -13.25
C PHE A 125 0.80 -16.72 -12.29
N TRP A 126 0.76 -17.21 -11.05
CA TRP A 126 -0.19 -16.72 -10.05
C TRP A 126 0.06 -15.26 -9.66
N TYR A 127 1.32 -14.84 -9.51
CA TYR A 127 1.65 -13.42 -9.29
C TYR A 127 1.20 -12.54 -10.46
N LEU A 128 1.32 -13.01 -11.71
CA LEU A 128 0.82 -12.30 -12.89
C LEU A 128 -0.71 -12.20 -12.88
N VAL A 129 -1.42 -13.28 -12.54
CA VAL A 129 -2.89 -13.29 -12.42
C VAL A 129 -3.34 -12.29 -11.35
N LEU A 130 -2.77 -12.36 -10.15
CA LEU A 130 -3.10 -11.45 -9.03
C LEU A 130 -2.80 -9.99 -9.37
N THR A 131 -1.62 -9.72 -9.94
CA THR A 131 -1.22 -8.38 -10.38
C THR A 131 -2.14 -7.85 -11.47
N SER A 132 -2.57 -8.70 -12.42
CA SER A 132 -3.49 -8.32 -13.48
C SER A 132 -4.87 -7.96 -12.94
N ILE A 133 -5.40 -8.76 -12.01
CA ILE A 133 -6.67 -8.47 -11.33
C ILE A 133 -6.59 -7.14 -10.57
N ALA A 134 -5.49 -6.92 -9.84
CA ALA A 134 -5.26 -5.70 -9.09
C ALA A 134 -5.16 -4.47 -10.01
N ASN A 135 -4.46 -4.58 -11.14
CA ASN A 135 -4.37 -3.53 -12.15
C ASN A 135 -5.74 -3.19 -12.76
N VAL A 136 -6.59 -4.19 -13.01
CA VAL A 136 -7.96 -3.96 -13.48
C VAL A 136 -8.75 -3.17 -12.43
N GLY A 137 -8.64 -3.55 -11.14
CA GLY A 137 -9.25 -2.81 -10.03
C GLY A 137 -8.77 -1.35 -9.96
N GLN A 138 -7.45 -1.14 -10.07
CA GLN A 138 -6.85 0.19 -10.11
C GLN A 138 -7.39 1.01 -11.29
N HIS A 139 -7.49 0.42 -12.48
CA HIS A 139 -8.02 1.09 -13.67
C HIS A 139 -9.46 1.57 -13.49
N PHE A 140 -10.30 0.79 -12.81
CA PHE A 140 -11.67 1.22 -12.47
C PHE A 140 -11.68 2.42 -11.51
N ILE A 141 -10.79 2.42 -10.51
CA ILE A 141 -10.63 3.52 -9.56
C ILE A 141 -10.18 4.79 -10.29
N GLU A 142 -9.16 4.69 -11.14
CA GLU A 142 -8.64 5.79 -11.94
C GLU A 142 -9.70 6.36 -12.87
N ARG A 143 -10.43 5.50 -13.61
CA ARG A 143 -11.51 5.95 -14.50
C ARG A 143 -12.61 6.71 -13.78
N ARG A 144 -12.95 6.31 -12.54
CA ARG A 144 -13.96 7.00 -11.74
C ARG A 144 -13.48 8.39 -11.30
N LEU A 145 -12.19 8.54 -10.99
CA LEU A 145 -11.59 9.79 -10.51
C LEU A 145 -11.16 10.74 -11.62
N ALA A 146 -10.71 10.22 -12.78
CA ALA A 146 -10.31 11.00 -13.95
C ALA A 146 -11.46 11.86 -14.50
N ARG A 147 -12.70 11.38 -14.41
CA ARG A 147 -13.91 12.15 -14.76
C ARG A 147 -14.08 13.41 -13.91
N SER A 148 -13.49 13.48 -12.71
CA SER A 148 -13.54 14.68 -11.86
C SER A 148 -12.38 15.66 -12.08
N GLN A 149 -11.27 15.26 -12.72
CA GLN A 149 -10.14 16.15 -12.99
C GLN A 149 -10.23 16.83 -14.37
N ALA A 150 -10.88 16.21 -15.35
CA ALA A 150 -11.04 16.77 -16.71
C ALA A 150 -11.78 18.13 -16.76
N GLY A 151 -12.55 18.48 -15.72
CA GLY A 151 -13.25 19.78 -15.66
C GLY A 151 -12.38 20.98 -15.23
N VAL A 152 -11.11 20.78 -14.85
CA VAL A 152 -10.26 21.86 -14.33
C VAL A 152 -9.27 22.40 -15.39
N HIS A 153 -9.00 21.66 -16.47
CA HIS A 153 -8.02 22.07 -17.49
C HIS A 153 -8.63 22.91 -18.63
N ASP A 154 -9.96 22.90 -18.80
CA ASP A 154 -10.66 23.62 -19.88
C ASP A 154 -10.95 25.11 -19.58
N VAL A 155 -10.35 25.69 -18.53
CA VAL A 155 -10.58 27.10 -18.15
C VAL A 155 -9.27 27.92 -18.11
N ARG A 156 -8.28 27.56 -18.93
CA ARG A 156 -7.07 28.38 -19.14
C ARG A 156 -6.87 28.71 -20.60
#